data_AF-K1S957-F1
#
_entry.id   AF-K1S957-F1
#
_cell.length_a   1.000
_cell.length_b   1.000
_cell.length_c   1.000
_cell.angle_alpha   90.00
_cell.angle_beta   90.00
_cell.angle_gamma   90.00
#
_symmetry.space_group_name_H-M   'P 1'
#
loop_
_entity.id
_entity.type
_entity.pdbx_description
1 polymer ?
#
loop_
_entity_poly.entity_id
_entity_poly.type
_entity_poly.pdbx_seq_one_letter_code
_entity_poly.pdbx_strand_id
1 'polypeptide(L)'
;VYLALASDDIIGKIFGIWFPIMAFVTIGFEHSVANMFFIPLGMFLGADGVNWATALGNIIPVTIGNIIGAAIFVGCIYYITYLKDAS
;
A
#
# COMPACT_ATOMS: atom_id res chain seq x y z
N VAL A 1 -5.81 -7.49 0.02
CA VAL A 1 -7.26 -7.33 -0.26
C VAL A 1 -7.86 -8.63 -0.81
N TYR A 2 -7.43 -9.13 -1.98
CA TYR A 2 -8.00 -10.34 -2.59
C TYR A 2 -8.02 -11.58 -1.66
N LEU A 3 -6.90 -11.85 -0.96
CA LEU A 3 -6.81 -12.96 0.01
C LEU A 3 -7.83 -12.86 1.15
N ALA A 4 -8.20 -11.65 1.58
CA ALA A 4 -9.19 -11.45 2.62
C ALA A 4 -10.63 -11.60 2.08
N LEU A 5 -10.84 -11.25 0.81
CA LEU A 5 -12.14 -11.44 0.15
C LEU A 5 -12.41 -12.90 -0.18
N ALA A 6 -11.37 -13.70 -0.42
CA ALA A 6 -11.46 -15.12 -0.73
C ALA A 6 -11.71 -16.02 0.50
N SER A 7 -11.70 -15.48 1.71
CA SER A 7 -11.88 -16.24 2.96
C SER A 7 -13.19 -15.86 3.65
N ASP A 8 -13.93 -16.86 4.12
CA ASP A 8 -15.18 -16.64 4.86
C ASP A 8 -14.96 -16.44 6.38
N ASP A 9 -13.85 -16.97 6.91
CA ASP A 9 -13.50 -16.89 8.33
C ASP A 9 -12.69 -15.63 8.67
N ILE A 10 -12.99 -15.02 9.83
CA ILE A 10 -12.24 -13.86 10.34
C ILE A 10 -10.75 -14.19 10.52
N ILE A 11 -10.45 -15.38 11.04
CA ILE A 11 -9.07 -15.83 11.24
C ILE A 11 -8.34 -15.88 9.89
N GLY A 12 -8.96 -16.47 8.87
CA GLY A 12 -8.38 -16.54 7.52
C GLY A 12 -8.13 -15.15 6.92
N LYS A 13 -9.04 -14.19 7.15
CA LYS A 13 -8.85 -12.78 6.75
C LYS A 13 -7.65 -12.13 7.43
N ILE A 14 -7.49 -12.33 8.74
CA ILE A 14 -6.37 -11.76 9.50
C ILE A 14 -5.03 -12.30 8.96
N PHE A 15 -4.88 -13.62 8.88
CA PHE A 15 -3.63 -14.23 8.40
C PHE A 15 -3.36 -13.91 6.92
N GLY A 16 -4.40 -13.89 6.09
CA GLY A 16 -4.30 -13.54 4.66
C GLY A 16 -3.90 -12.09 4.40
N ILE A 17 -4.15 -11.17 5.34
CA ILE A 17 -3.69 -9.78 5.27
C ILE A 17 -2.30 -9.62 5.91
N TRP A 18 -2.05 -10.30 7.03
CA TRP A 18 -0.86 -10.09 7.85
C TRP A 18 0.44 -10.41 7.12
N PHE A 19 0.56 -11.59 6.52
CA PHE A 19 1.81 -12.00 5.86
C PHE A 19 2.21 -11.10 4.67
N PRO A 20 1.30 -10.73 3.74
CA PRO A 20 1.64 -9.81 2.67
C PRO A 20 2.06 -8.42 3.16
N ILE A 21 1.37 -7.87 4.18
CA ILE A 21 1.74 -6.56 4.75
C ILE A 21 3.10 -6.63 5.43
N MET A 22 3.37 -7.70 6.20
CA MET A 22 4.69 -7.91 6.82
C MET A 22 5.80 -7.96 5.77
N ALA A 23 5.61 -8.74 4.69
CA ALA A 23 6.59 -8.81 3.60
C ALA A 23 6.81 -7.44 2.94
N PHE A 24 5.73 -6.71 2.65
CA PHE A 24 5.79 -5.36 2.07
C PHE A 24 6.63 -4.41 2.92
N VAL A 25 6.38 -4.38 4.24
CA VAL A 25 7.15 -3.54 5.18
C VAL A 25 8.59 -4.03 5.31
N THR A 26 8.83 -5.34 5.36
CA THR A 26 10.18 -5.92 5.52
C THR A 26 11.08 -5.63 4.31
N ILE A 27 10.51 -5.59 3.10
CA ILE A 27 11.23 -5.23 1.87
C ILE A 27 11.53 -3.72 1.81
N GLY A 28 10.90 -2.92 2.67
CA GLY A 28 11.09 -1.47 2.72
C GLY A 28 10.25 -0.71 1.69
N PHE A 29 9.14 -1.29 1.23
CA PHE A 29 8.22 -0.57 0.35
C PHE A 29 7.41 0.49 1.10
N GLU A 30 7.08 1.57 0.39
CA GLU A 30 6.39 2.72 0.96
C GLU A 30 4.88 2.70 0.64
N HIS A 31 4.07 2.94 1.67
CA HIS A 31 2.62 3.03 1.55
C HIS A 31 2.17 4.45 1.88
N SER A 32 1.57 5.15 0.92
CA SER A 32 1.25 6.58 1.02
C SER A 32 0.42 6.91 2.26
N VAL A 33 -0.60 6.11 2.55
CA VAL A 33 -1.48 6.31 3.72
C VAL A 33 -0.76 6.01 5.04
N ALA A 34 0.21 5.08 5.04
CA ALA A 34 1.01 4.83 6.24
C ALA A 34 1.95 6.01 6.49
N ASN A 35 2.55 6.56 5.43
CA ASN A 35 3.44 7.72 5.52
C ASN A 35 2.68 8.99 5.96
N MET A 36 1.39 9.13 5.63
CA MET A 36 0.52 10.19 6.17
C MET A 36 0.36 10.11 7.71
N PHE A 37 0.60 8.95 8.34
CA PHE A 37 0.65 8.83 9.80
C PHE A 37 2.07 9.01 10.34
N PHE A 38 3.06 8.35 9.75
CA PHE A 38 4.44 8.35 10.27
C PHE A 38 5.13 9.71 10.13
N ILE A 39 4.92 10.44 9.03
CA ILE A 39 5.59 11.74 8.80
C ILE A 39 5.11 12.79 9.81
N PRO A 40 3.79 13.03 10.00
CA PRO A 40 3.33 13.96 11.04
C PRO A 40 3.72 13.52 12.45
N LEU A 41 3.73 12.22 12.75
CA LEU A 41 4.22 11.71 14.02
C LEU A 41 5.70 12.09 14.24
N GLY A 42 6.54 11.94 13.22
CA GLY A 42 7.94 12.38 13.27
C GLY A 42 8.08 13.89 13.49
N MET A 43 7.23 14.69 12.85
CA MET A 43 7.20 16.15 13.07
C MET A 43 6.84 16.50 14.52
N PHE A 44 5.83 15.83 15.11
CA PHE A 44 5.43 16.07 16.50
C PHE A 44 6.49 15.62 17.51
N LEU A 45 7.27 14.59 17.18
CA LEU A 45 8.39 14.13 18.01
C LEU A 45 9.67 14.94 17.80
N GLY A 46 9.66 15.96 16.93
CA GLY A 46 10.81 16.83 16.69
C GLY A 46 11.91 16.19 15.86
N ALA A 47 11.57 15.28 14.93
CA ALA A 47 12.54 14.66 14.05
C ALA A 47 13.24 15.70 13.15
N ASP A 48 14.57 15.72 13.18
CA ASP A 48 15.38 16.64 12.38
C ASP A 48 15.18 16.40 10.88
N GLY A 49 15.04 17.49 10.13
CA GLY A 49 14.86 17.45 8.68
C GLY A 49 13.46 17.06 8.21
N VAL A 50 12.53 16.72 9.10
CA VAL A 50 11.14 16.43 8.73
C VAL A 50 10.32 17.72 8.75
N ASN A 51 9.99 18.21 7.57
CA ASN A 51 9.13 19.38 7.35
C ASN A 51 8.11 19.13 6.23
N TRP A 52 7.21 20.09 5.99
CA TRP A 52 6.19 19.99 4.96
C TRP A 52 6.74 19.80 3.54
N ALA A 53 7.92 20.34 3.23
CA ALA A 53 8.55 20.12 1.92
C ALA A 53 9.03 18.68 1.77
N THR A 54 9.65 18.10 2.80
CA THR A 54 10.04 16.68 2.81
C THR A 54 8.82 15.75 2.82
N ALA A 55 7.72 16.15 3.47
CA ALA A 55 6.48 15.40 3.48
C ALA A 55 5.87 15.30 2.07
N LEU A 56 5.79 16.42 1.34
CA LEU A 56 5.31 16.44 -0.04
C LEU A 56 6.27 15.71 -0.98
N GLY A 57 7.58 15.84 -0.76
CA GLY A 57 8.62 15.12 -1.48
C GLY A 57 8.58 13.59 -1.30
N ASN A 58 7.86 13.10 -0.28
CA ASN A 58 7.60 11.67 -0.07
C ASN A 58 6.19 11.26 -0.54
N ILE A 59 5.14 11.95 -0.07
CA ILE A 59 3.75 11.54 -0.29
C ILE A 59 3.38 11.52 -1.78
N ILE A 60 3.84 12.50 -2.56
CA ILE A 60 3.53 12.59 -3.99
C ILE A 60 4.12 11.39 -4.76
N PRO A 61 5.43 11.14 -4.73
CA PRO A 61 6.01 10.01 -5.47
C PRO A 61 5.50 8.65 -4.96
N VAL A 62 5.32 8.49 -3.64
CA VAL A 62 4.80 7.22 -3.08
C VAL A 62 3.36 6.97 -3.54
N THR A 63 2.51 8.00 -3.58
CA THR A 63 1.12 7.87 -4.07
C THR A 63 1.09 7.48 -5.54
N ILE A 64 1.92 8.12 -6.38
CA ILE A 64 2.03 7.77 -7.80
C ILE A 64 2.52 6.32 -7.95
N GLY A 65 3.56 5.93 -7.20
CA GLY A 65 4.09 4.56 -7.21
C GLY A 65 3.05 3.53 -6.77
N ASN A 66 2.27 3.81 -5.72
CA ASN A 66 1.20 2.93 -5.26
C ASN A 66 0.07 2.78 -6.30
N ILE A 67 -0.33 3.87 -6.97
CA ILE A 67 -1.34 3.83 -8.04
C ILE A 67 -0.84 3.01 -9.22
N ILE A 68 0.37 3.29 -9.71
CA ILE A 68 0.97 2.58 -10.84
C ILE A 68 1.15 1.09 -10.50
N GLY A 69 1.66 0.79 -9.31
CA GLY A 69 1.82 -0.58 -8.83
C GLY A 69 0.50 -1.33 -8.77
N ALA A 70 -0.55 -0.73 -8.20
CA ALA A 70 -1.86 -1.35 -8.15
C ALA A 70 -2.49 -1.52 -9.54
N ALA A 71 -2.40 -0.51 -10.41
CA ALA A 71 -2.96 -0.56 -11.76
C ALA A 71 -2.30 -1.66 -12.61
N ILE A 72 -0.97 -1.76 -12.56
CA ILE A 72 -0.23 -2.73 -13.37
C ILE A 72 -0.35 -4.14 -12.79
N PHE A 73 -0.05 -4.33 -11.50
CA PHE A 73 0.05 -5.67 -10.94
C PHE A 73 -1.31 -6.25 -10.53
N VAL A 74 -2.26 -5.43 -10.08
CA VAL A 74 -3.58 -5.92 -9.66
C VAL A 74 -4.60 -5.68 -10.77
N GLY A 75 -4.66 -4.47 -11.32
CA GLY A 75 -5.62 -4.08 -12.35
C GLY A 75 -5.44 -4.87 -13.66
N CYS A 76 -4.22 -4.95 -14.22
CA CYS A 76 -4.01 -5.69 -15.46
C CYS A 76 -4.21 -7.19 -15.29
N ILE A 77 -3.77 -7.78 -14.17
CA ILE A 77 -4.00 -9.21 -13.91
C ILE A 77 -5.50 -9.48 -13.82
N TYR A 78 -6.25 -8.66 -13.10
CA TYR A 78 -7.71 -8.79 -13.02
C TYR A 78 -8.38 -8.66 -14.39
N TYR A 79 -7.96 -7.69 -15.20
CA TYR A 79 -8.49 -7.50 -16.55
C TYR A 79 -8.26 -8.72 -17.44
N ILE A 80 -7.03 -9.25 -17.46
CA ILE A 80 -6.67 -10.41 -18.30
C ILE A 80 -7.42 -11.67 -17.85
N THR A 81 -7.59 -11.87 -16.54
CA THR A 81 -8.17 -13.10 -15.99
C THR A 81 -9.69 -13.14 -16.02
N TYR A 82 -10.37 -11.98 -15.92
CA TYR A 82 -11.83 -11.94 -15.78
C TYR A 82 -12.58 -11.11 -16.82
N LEU A 83 -11.95 -10.11 -17.43
CA LEU A 83 -12.66 -9.13 -18.29
C LEU A 83 -12.34 -9.27 -19.78
N LYS A 84 -11.14 -9.75 -20.13
CA LYS A 84 -10.70 -9.88 -21.53
C LYS A 84 -11.61 -10.79 -22.36
N ASP A 85 -12.06 -11.90 -21.79
CA ASP A 85 -12.92 -12.86 -22.50
C ASP A 85 -14.41 -12.49 -22.41
N ALA A 86 -14.76 -11.49 -21.58
CA ALA A 86 -16.11 -10.96 -21.41
C ALA A 86 -16.38 -9.71 -22.28
N SER A 87 -15.38 -9.21 -23.01
CA SER A 87 -15.42 -8.03 -23.89
C SER A 87 -15.23 -8.42 -25.35
#